data_AF-A0A819N9M4-F1
#
_entry.id   AF-A0A819N9M4-F1
#
_cell.length_a   1.000
_cell.length_b   1.000
_cell.length_c   1.000
_cell.angle_alpha   90.00
_cell.angle_beta   90.00
_cell.angle_gamma   90.00
#
_symmetry.space_group_name_H-M   'P 1'
#
loop_
_entity.id
_entity.type
_entity.pdbx_description
1 polymer ?
#
loop_
_entity_poly.entity_id
_entity_poly.type
_entity_poly.pdbx_seq_one_letter_code
_entity_poly.pdbx_strand_id
1 'polypeptide(L)' 'KNSSASSKRARTAYTSAQLVELEKEFLYSKYLNRPRRIELAQTLCLTERQ' A
#
# COMPACT_ATOMS: atom_id res chain seq x y z
N LYS A 1 16.02 -32.20 -5.31
CA LYS A 1 16.39 -30.90 -5.91
C LYS A 1 15.24 -30.53 -6.83
N ASN A 2 14.45 -29.47 -6.66
CA ASN A 2 14.86 -28.08 -6.48
C ASN A 2 13.66 -27.26 -5.94
N SER A 3 13.85 -26.65 -4.77
CA SER A 3 13.41 -25.30 -4.42
C SER A 3 11.96 -24.88 -4.68
N SER A 4 11.04 -25.28 -3.79
CA SER A 4 9.85 -24.48 -3.47
C SER A 4 10.30 -23.22 -2.72
N ALA A 5 10.91 -22.29 -3.45
CA ALA A 5 11.19 -20.96 -2.94
C ALA A 5 9.84 -20.31 -2.65
N SER A 6 9.45 -20.34 -1.37
CA SER A 6 8.44 -19.48 -0.77
C SER A 6 8.48 -18.14 -1.49
N SER A 7 7.43 -17.82 -2.25
CA SER A 7 7.23 -16.51 -2.84
C SER A 7 7.07 -15.52 -1.68
N LYS A 8 8.20 -15.14 -1.08
CA LYS A 8 8.27 -14.05 -0.11
C LYS A 8 7.88 -12.84 -0.94
N ARG A 9 6.63 -12.41 -0.78
CA ARG A 9 6.05 -11.25 -1.45
C ARG A 9 7.11 -10.15 -1.46
N ALA A 10 7.67 -9.85 -2.63
CA ALA A 10 8.71 -8.85 -2.75
C ALA A 10 8.16 -7.57 -2.10
N ARG A 11 8.91 -6.96 -1.17
CA ARG A 11 8.53 -5.67 -0.59
C ARG A 11 8.34 -4.71 -1.76
N THR A 12 7.11 -4.28 -1.97
CA THR A 12 6.82 -3.32 -3.03
C THR A 12 7.29 -1.97 -2.52
N ALA A 13 8.26 -1.37 -3.19
CA ALA A 13 8.70 -0.03 -2.85
C ALA A 13 7.62 0.96 -3.32
N TYR A 14 7.18 1.84 -2.42
CA TYR A 14 6.32 2.96 -2.80
C TYR A 14 7.12 3.99 -3.58
N THR A 15 6.48 4.61 -4.57
CA THR A 15 7.04 5.78 -5.25
C THR A 15 7.01 6.99 -4.31
N SER A 16 7.85 8.00 -4.59
CA SER A 16 7.84 9.24 -3.81
C SER A 16 6.46 9.90 -3.76
N ALA A 17 5.71 9.86 -4.87
CA ALA A 17 4.34 10.38 -4.93
C ALA A 17 3.38 9.61 -4.02
N GLN A 18 3.47 8.27 -4.01
CA GLN A 18 2.62 7.44 -3.15
C GLN A 18 2.87 7.73 -1.66
N LEU A 19 4.12 7.93 -1.25
CA LEU A 19 4.46 8.28 0.13
C LEU A 19 3.84 9.63 0.54
N VAL A 20 3.96 10.65 -0.31
CA VAL A 20 3.40 11.98 -0.04
C VAL A 20 1.89 11.92 0.15
N GLU A 21 1.15 11.19 -0.69
CA GLU A 21 -0.29 11.06 -0.55
C GLU A 21 -0.69 10.26 0.69
N LEU A 22 0.05 9.19 1.03
CA LEU A 22 -0.16 8.44 2.27
C LEU A 22 0.09 9.30 3.52
N GLU A 23 1.13 10.14 3.50
CA GLU A 23 1.43 11.09 4.58
C GLU A 23 0.34 12.15 4.74
N LYS A 24 -0.16 12.70 3.64
CA LYS A 24 -1.29 13.65 3.65
C LYS A 24 -2.54 13.02 4.27
N GLU A 25 -2.89 11.81 3.87
CA GLU A 25 -4.04 11.10 4.46
C GLU A 25 -3.82 10.80 5.94
N PHE A 26 -2.60 10.46 6.36
CA PHE A 26 -2.29 10.23 7.78
C PHE A 26 -2.40 11.50 8.64
N LEU A 27 -2.01 12.65 8.09
CA LEU A 27 -2.19 13.95 8.75
C LEU A 27 -3.67 14.33 8.86
N TYR A 28 -4.49 13.96 7.87
CA TYR A 28 -5.93 14.18 7.90
C TYR A 28 -6.65 13.21 8.86
N SER A 29 -6.31 11.92 8.81
CA SER A 29 -6.85 10.89 9.68
C SER A 29 -5.81 9.79 9.94
N LYS A 30 -5.44 9.63 11.22
CA LYS A 30 -4.50 8.58 11.66
C LYS A 30 -5.04 7.16 11.45
N TYR A 31 -6.35 7.02 11.23
CA TYR A 31 -7.01 5.73 11.02
C TYR A 31 -7.92 5.78 9.78
N LEU A 32 -7.72 4.83 8.87
CA LEU A 32 -8.54 4.70 7.67
C LEU A 32 -9.69 3.72 7.89
N ASN A 33 -10.91 4.15 7.54
CA ASN A 33 -12.04 3.24 7.40
C ASN A 33 -11.91 2.41 6.10
N ARG A 34 -12.68 1.34 5.99
CA ARG A 34 -12.62 0.43 4.83
C ARG A 34 -12.86 1.15 3.49
N PRO A 35 -13.89 2.02 3.32
CA PRO A 35 -14.10 2.74 2.07
C PRO A 35 -12.91 3.61 1.67
N ARG A 36 -12.37 4.38 2.62
CA ARG A 36 -11.25 5.29 2.32
C ARG A 36 -9.98 4.54 1.92
N ARG A 37 -9.73 3.38 2.53
CA ARG A 37 -8.60 2.51 2.14
C ARG A 37 -8.72 2.01 0.71
N ILE A 38 -9.93 1.64 0.27
CA ILE A 38 -10.18 1.17 -1.10
C ILE A 38 -9.94 2.30 -2.09
N GLU A 39 -10.49 3.48 -1.84
CA GLU A 39 -10.29 4.66 -2.69
C GLU A 39 -8.81 5.03 -2.81
N LEU A 40 -8.09 5.04 -1.69
CA LEU A 40 -6.67 5.39 -1.67
C LEU A 40 -5.82 4.35 -2.40
N ALA A 41 -6.10 3.06 -2.19
CA ALA A 41 -5.43 1.98 -2.90
C ALA A 41 -5.65 2.06 -4.42
N GLN A 42 -6.87 2.32 -4.87
CA GLN A 42 -7.19 2.50 -6.28
C GLN A 42 -6.47 3.73 -6.88
N THR A 43 -6.51 4.86 -6.17
CA THR A 43 -5.89 6.12 -6.62
C THR A 43 -4.38 6.01 -6.72
N LEU A 44 -3.75 5.29 -5.78
CA LEU A 44 -2.31 5.10 -5.73
C LEU A 44 -1.82 3.88 -6.52
N CYS A 45 -2.72 3.16 -7.20
CA CYS A 45 -2.41 1.88 -7.86
C CYS A 45 -1.74 0.87 -6.91
N LEU A 46 -2.17 0.84 -5.66
CA LEU A 46 -1.77 -0.10 -4.62
C LEU A 46 -2.86 -1.15 -4.39
N THR A 47 -2.48 -2.28 -3.80
CA THR A 47 -3.44 -3.25 -3.28
C THR A 47 -3.89 -2.83 -1.89
N GLU A 48 -5.13 -3.17 -1.47
CA GLU A 48 -5.63 -2.86 -0.12
C GLU A 48 -4.76 -3.38 1.04
N ARG A 49 -3.85 -4.32 0.73
CA ARG A 49 -2.98 -5.00 1.69
C ARG A 49 -1.56 -4.41 1.78
N GLN A 50 -1.25 -3.41 0.96
CA GLN A 50 -0.02 -2.60 0.99
C GLN A 50 -0.24 -1.38 1.88
#